data_AF-A0A350QPV7-F1
#
_entry.id   AF-A0A350QPV7-F1
#
_cell.length_a   1.000
_cell.length_b   1.000
_cell.length_c   1.000
_cell.angle_alpha   90.00
_cell.angle_beta   90.00
_cell.angle_gamma   90.00
#
_symmetry.space_group_name_H-M   'P 1'
#
loop_
_entity.id
_entity.type
_entity.pdbx_description
1 polymer ?
#
loop_
_entity_poly.entity_id
_entity_poly.type
_entity_poly.pdbx_seq_one_letter_code
_entity_poly.pdbx_strand_id
1 'polypeptide(L)'
;KDLLERTNHGLPKIFSYAQNAEKESRLNTPPVFTIYMMGLVFKWIKEQGGVAELEARNKEKAAIIYDAIDGSDGFWLAHADHDSRSMMNIPFRTSDPEMDKRFIAEAQERGMSTLKGHRSVGGMRASIYNAFPRSGCEALAELMKDFAARNG
;
A
#
# COMPACT_ATOMS: atom_id res chain seq x y z
N LYS A 1 -15.37 5.93 32.31
CA LYS A 1 -14.29 4.97 32.56
C LYS A 1 -13.29 5.10 31.44
N ASP A 2 -12.03 5.30 31.77
CA ASP A 2 -10.93 5.34 30.80
C ASP A 2 -10.81 4.00 30.04
N LEU A 3 -10.19 4.00 28.85
CA LEU A 3 -10.05 2.82 28.00
C LEU A 3 -9.33 1.67 28.75
N LEU A 4 -8.30 1.99 29.52
CA LEU A 4 -7.50 0.99 30.25
C LEU A 4 -8.27 0.40 31.44
N GLU A 5 -9.12 1.20 32.08
CA GLU A 5 -9.97 0.80 33.21
C GLU A 5 -11.14 -0.12 32.81
N ARG A 6 -11.40 -0.27 31.51
CA ARG A 6 -12.48 -1.12 30.95
C ARG A 6 -12.02 -2.55 30.63
N THR A 7 -10.81 -2.93 31.05
CA THR A 7 -10.23 -4.23 30.72
C THR A 7 -11.04 -5.37 31.35
N ASN A 8 -11.38 -6.39 30.55
CA ASN A 8 -12.00 -7.61 31.05
C ASN A 8 -11.00 -8.41 31.91
N HIS A 9 -11.37 -8.66 33.17
CA HIS A 9 -10.53 -9.35 34.16
C HIS A 9 -10.25 -10.83 33.83
N GLY A 10 -11.01 -11.45 32.92
CA GLY A 10 -10.79 -12.83 32.46
C GLY A 10 -9.76 -12.99 31.34
N LEU A 11 -9.19 -11.90 30.81
CA LEU A 11 -8.23 -11.98 29.71
C LEU A 11 -6.84 -12.44 30.19
N PRO A 12 -6.14 -13.29 29.39
CA PRO A 12 -4.71 -13.48 29.56
C PRO A 12 -3.97 -12.14 29.58
N LYS A 13 -2.98 -12.03 30.46
CA LYS A 13 -2.21 -10.80 30.72
C LYS A 13 -1.70 -10.11 29.46
N ILE A 14 -1.21 -10.89 28.50
CA ILE A 14 -0.66 -10.38 27.24
C ILE A 14 -1.69 -9.61 26.39
N PHE A 15 -2.99 -9.91 26.56
CA PHE A 15 -4.09 -9.22 25.86
C PHE A 15 -4.69 -8.05 26.66
N SER A 16 -4.15 -7.74 27.84
CA SER A 16 -4.55 -6.57 28.62
C SER A 16 -3.77 -5.34 28.18
N TYR A 17 -4.44 -4.35 27.58
CA TYR A 17 -3.79 -3.07 27.28
C TYR A 17 -3.33 -2.34 28.55
N ALA A 18 -4.08 -2.44 29.65
CA ALA A 18 -3.69 -1.83 30.93
C ALA A 18 -2.35 -2.39 31.44
N GLN A 19 -2.16 -3.71 31.39
CA GLN A 19 -0.91 -4.34 31.85
C GLN A 19 0.25 -4.08 30.89
N ASN A 20 0.00 -4.06 29.57
CA ASN A 20 1.03 -3.67 28.61
C ASN A 20 1.47 -2.21 28.84
N ALA A 21 0.53 -1.29 29.08
CA ALA A 21 0.84 0.12 29.37
C ALA A 21 1.60 0.29 30.69
N GLU A 22 1.17 -0.39 31.76
CA GLU A 22 1.84 -0.38 33.07
C GLU A 22 3.30 -0.84 32.98
N LYS A 23 3.60 -1.78 32.06
CA LYS A 23 4.96 -2.27 31.81
C LYS A 23 5.66 -1.57 30.65
N GLU A 24 5.13 -0.46 30.15
CA GLU A 24 5.67 0.30 29.01
C GLU A 24 5.97 -0.61 27.80
N SER A 25 5.01 -1.48 27.45
CA SER A 25 5.09 -2.49 26.38
C SER A 25 6.22 -3.53 26.56
N ARG A 26 6.72 -3.71 27.78
CA ARG A 26 7.73 -4.72 28.15
C ARG A 26 7.17 -5.73 29.15
N LEU A 27 5.90 -6.10 28.98
CA LEU A 27 5.21 -7.07 29.83
C LEU A 27 5.88 -8.46 29.79
N ASN A 28 6.48 -8.81 28.66
CA ASN A 28 7.38 -9.94 28.44
C ASN A 28 8.52 -9.50 27.50
N THR A 29 9.38 -10.43 27.05
CA THR A 29 10.46 -10.13 26.09
C THR A 29 9.88 -9.58 24.80
N PRO A 30 10.15 -8.30 24.45
CA PRO A 30 9.58 -7.69 23.25
C PRO A 30 10.41 -8.06 22.00
N PRO A 31 9.87 -7.87 20.79
CA PRO A 31 10.60 -8.07 19.54
C PRO A 31 11.60 -6.93 19.30
N VAL A 32 12.71 -6.95 20.04
CA VAL A 32 13.72 -5.88 20.10
C VAL A 32 14.23 -5.43 18.73
N PHE A 33 14.47 -6.37 17.80
CA PHE A 33 14.92 -6.03 16.44
C PHE A 33 13.87 -5.25 15.65
N THR A 34 12.61 -5.67 15.70
CA THR A 34 11.49 -4.97 15.02
C THR A 34 11.32 -3.57 15.59
N ILE A 35 11.40 -3.42 16.92
CA ILE A 35 11.31 -2.11 17.59
C ILE A 35 12.44 -1.19 17.15
N TYR A 36 13.67 -1.70 17.07
CA TYR A 36 14.82 -0.95 16.57
C TYR A 36 14.61 -0.47 15.13
N MET A 37 14.19 -1.36 14.22
CA MET A 37 13.92 -1.02 12.83
C MET A 37 12.80 0.03 12.69
N MET A 38 11.72 -0.08 13.47
CA MET A 38 10.68 0.95 13.53
C MET A 38 11.24 2.30 13.97
N GLY A 39 12.13 2.31 14.97
CA GLY A 39 12.84 3.52 15.41
C GLY A 39 13.63 4.19 14.28
N LEU A 40 14.32 3.41 13.44
CA LEU A 40 15.02 3.93 12.25
C LEU A 40 14.04 4.48 11.21
N VAL A 41 12.94 3.77 10.92
CA VAL A 41 11.90 4.24 9.99
C VAL A 41 11.27 5.55 10.47
N PHE A 42 11.01 5.70 11.78
CA PHE A 42 10.46 6.94 12.33
C PHE A 42 11.44 8.12 12.22
N LYS A 43 12.74 7.89 12.39
CA LYS A 43 13.76 8.91 12.12
C LYS A 43 13.78 9.32 10.66
N TRP A 44 13.78 8.34 9.75
CA TRP A 44 13.69 8.58 8.32
C TRP A 44 12.43 9.38 7.95
N ILE A 45 11.25 9.04 8.49
CA ILE A 45 10.01 9.80 8.25
C ILE A 45 10.17 11.28 8.65
N LYS A 46 10.81 11.55 9.79
CA LYS A 46 11.08 12.94 10.22
C LYS A 46 12.05 13.64 9.28
N GLU A 47 13.11 12.97 8.84
CA GLU A 47 14.07 13.49 7.84
C GLU A 47 13.41 13.77 6.49
N GLN A 48 12.37 13.02 6.12
CA GLN A 48 11.60 13.26 4.91
C GLN A 48 10.66 14.47 4.99
N GLY A 49 10.57 15.18 6.13
CA GLY A 49 9.63 16.29 6.33
C GLY A 49 8.38 15.93 7.14
N GLY A 50 8.34 14.72 7.72
CA GLY A 50 7.23 14.24 8.54
C GLY A 50 6.03 13.75 7.72
N VAL A 51 4.92 13.50 8.42
CA VAL A 51 3.74 12.85 7.83
C VAL A 51 3.03 13.71 6.79
N ALA A 52 3.04 15.04 6.93
CA ALA A 52 2.41 15.95 5.98
C ALA A 52 3.12 15.93 4.61
N GLU A 53 4.45 15.93 4.61
CA GLU A 53 5.26 15.84 3.39
C GLU A 53 5.13 14.46 2.73
N LEU A 54 5.10 13.38 3.52
CA LEU A 54 4.84 12.05 2.97
C LEU A 54 3.43 11.93 2.39
N GLU A 55 2.43 12.56 3.00
CA GLU A 55 1.07 12.61 2.45
C GLU A 55 1.05 13.31 1.09
N ALA A 56 1.68 14.48 0.96
CA ALA A 56 1.78 15.21 -0.31
C ALA A 56 2.43 14.35 -1.40
N ARG A 57 3.57 13.71 -1.10
CA ARG A 57 4.25 12.80 -2.05
C ARG A 57 3.41 11.59 -2.42
N ASN A 58 2.68 11.01 -1.46
CA ASN A 58 1.82 9.86 -1.74
C ASN A 58 0.61 10.24 -2.60
N LYS A 59 0.06 11.46 -2.44
CA LYS A 59 -0.97 12.01 -3.35
C LYS A 59 -0.44 12.10 -4.78
N GLU A 60 0.74 12.68 -4.97
CA GLU A 60 1.37 12.78 -6.30
C GLU A 60 1.63 11.41 -6.94
N LYS A 61 2.19 10.46 -6.17
CA LYS A 61 2.43 9.09 -6.66
C LYS A 61 1.14 8.38 -7.06
N ALA A 62 0.09 8.49 -6.24
CA ALA A 62 -1.17 7.86 -6.53
C ALA A 62 -1.84 8.47 -7.77
N ALA A 63 -1.77 9.80 -7.93
CA ALA A 63 -2.29 10.51 -9.10
C ALA A 63 -1.65 9.99 -10.39
N ILE A 64 -0.34 9.80 -10.44
CA ILE A 64 0.36 9.27 -11.64
C ILE A 64 -0.27 7.97 -12.17
N ILE A 65 -0.61 7.04 -11.27
CA ILE A 65 -1.21 5.75 -11.64
C ILE A 65 -2.69 5.90 -11.93
N TYR A 66 -3.44 6.66 -11.12
CA TYR A 66 -4.87 6.88 -11.36
C TYR A 66 -5.13 7.65 -12.66
N ASP A 67 -4.30 8.62 -13.03
CA ASP A 67 -4.39 9.34 -14.30
C ASP A 67 -4.18 8.38 -15.48
N ALA A 68 -3.29 7.38 -15.34
CA ALA A 68 -3.11 6.34 -16.35
C ALA A 68 -4.31 5.38 -16.45
N ILE A 69 -5.04 5.18 -15.35
CA ILE A 69 -6.27 4.37 -15.34
C ILE A 69 -7.42 5.16 -15.98
N ASP A 70 -7.68 6.37 -15.48
CA ASP A 70 -8.81 7.19 -15.88
C ASP A 70 -8.69 7.70 -17.32
N GLY A 71 -7.46 7.95 -17.78
CA GLY A 71 -7.17 8.38 -19.15
C GLY A 71 -7.06 7.25 -20.18
N SER A 72 -7.50 6.03 -19.85
CA SER A 72 -7.34 4.84 -20.71
C SER A 72 -8.58 4.43 -21.52
N ASP A 73 -9.58 5.31 -21.61
CA ASP A 73 -10.85 5.05 -22.32
C ASP A 73 -11.52 3.71 -21.92
N GLY A 74 -11.38 3.34 -20.64
CA GLY A 74 -11.99 2.13 -20.07
C GLY A 74 -11.17 0.85 -20.21
N PHE A 75 -9.96 0.90 -20.79
CA PHE A 75 -9.07 -0.26 -20.84
C PHE A 75 -8.67 -0.73 -19.43
N TRP A 76 -8.27 0.22 -18.58
CA TRP A 76 -8.01 -0.02 -17.17
C TRP A 76 -9.23 0.38 -16.34
N LEU A 77 -9.61 -0.50 -15.41
CA LEU A 77 -10.74 -0.30 -14.50
C LEU A 77 -10.22 -0.29 -13.07
N ALA A 78 -10.29 0.87 -12.41
CA ALA A 78 -10.09 0.96 -10.97
C ALA A 78 -11.18 0.16 -10.24
N HIS A 79 -10.82 -0.50 -9.13
CA HIS A 79 -11.79 -1.28 -8.36
C HIS A 79 -12.74 -0.41 -7.52
N ALA A 80 -12.25 0.73 -7.00
CA ALA A 80 -12.98 1.60 -6.09
C ALA A 80 -13.51 2.85 -6.81
N ASP A 81 -14.64 3.36 -6.32
CA ASP A 81 -15.19 4.66 -6.70
C ASP A 81 -14.19 5.78 -6.41
N HIS A 82 -14.24 6.85 -7.20
CA HIS A 82 -13.27 7.94 -7.20
C HIS A 82 -12.96 8.49 -5.79
N ASP A 83 -14.01 8.77 -5.00
CA ASP A 83 -13.88 9.38 -3.67
C ASP A 83 -13.46 8.39 -2.56
N SER A 84 -13.33 7.10 -2.90
CA SER A 84 -12.90 6.02 -1.99
C SER A 84 -11.53 5.44 -2.37
N ARG A 85 -10.84 6.06 -3.33
CA ARG A 85 -9.54 5.58 -3.83
C ARG A 85 -8.44 5.69 -2.78
N SER A 86 -7.67 4.62 -2.64
CA SER A 86 -6.52 4.57 -1.73
C SER A 86 -5.28 5.15 -2.38
N MET A 87 -4.54 5.96 -1.65
CA MET A 87 -3.21 6.46 -2.08
C MET A 87 -2.08 5.45 -1.87
N MET A 88 -2.37 4.28 -1.29
CA MET A 88 -1.36 3.29 -0.90
C MET A 88 -1.49 2.01 -1.71
N ASN A 89 -2.71 1.53 -1.91
CA ASN A 89 -3.00 0.29 -2.60
C ASN A 89 -3.99 0.57 -3.72
N ILE A 90 -3.52 0.49 -4.95
CA ILE A 90 -4.31 0.81 -6.15
C ILE A 90 -4.64 -0.51 -6.86
N PRO A 91 -5.79 -1.14 -6.53
CA PRO A 91 -6.31 -2.27 -7.28
C PRO A 91 -6.95 -1.82 -8.59
N PHE A 92 -6.58 -2.48 -9.68
CA PHE A 92 -7.10 -2.24 -11.03
C PHE A 92 -7.08 -3.52 -11.85
N ARG A 93 -7.85 -3.56 -12.92
CA ARG A 93 -7.96 -4.71 -13.82
C ARG A 93 -8.30 -4.26 -15.23
N THR A 94 -8.22 -5.15 -16.18
CA THR A 94 -8.88 -5.02 -17.48
C THR A 94 -10.26 -5.70 -17.44
N SER A 95 -10.98 -5.69 -18.55
CA SER A 95 -12.22 -6.48 -18.72
C SER A 95 -11.96 -7.98 -18.95
N ASP A 96 -10.72 -8.40 -19.19
CA ASP A 96 -10.34 -9.77 -19.53
C ASP A 96 -9.22 -10.29 -18.61
N PRO A 97 -9.49 -11.32 -17.78
CA PRO A 97 -8.47 -11.92 -16.92
C PRO A 97 -7.23 -12.48 -17.65
N GLU A 98 -7.32 -12.86 -18.92
CA GLU A 98 -6.14 -13.26 -19.70
C GLU A 98 -5.27 -12.05 -20.07
N MET A 99 -5.89 -10.90 -20.32
CA MET A 99 -5.18 -9.64 -20.52
C MET A 99 -4.46 -9.19 -19.24
N ASP A 100 -5.09 -9.35 -18.07
CA ASP A 100 -4.45 -9.12 -16.77
C ASP A 100 -3.19 -9.98 -16.60
N LYS A 101 -3.25 -11.27 -16.95
CA LYS A 101 -2.09 -12.18 -16.89
C LYS A 101 -0.97 -11.75 -17.83
N ARG A 102 -1.30 -11.34 -19.06
CA ARG A 102 -0.32 -10.86 -20.04
C ARG A 102 0.39 -9.60 -19.54
N PHE A 103 -0.36 -8.65 -18.98
CA PHE A 103 0.23 -7.45 -18.40
C PHE A 103 1.17 -7.77 -17.23
N ILE A 104 0.75 -8.66 -16.31
CA ILE A 104 1.58 -9.08 -15.18
C ILE A 104 2.89 -9.72 -15.65
N ALA A 105 2.84 -10.56 -16.69
CA ALA A 105 4.04 -11.17 -17.27
C ALA A 105 4.98 -10.11 -17.87
N GLU A 106 4.46 -9.18 -18.67
CA GLU A 106 5.27 -8.12 -19.27
C GLU A 106 5.87 -7.19 -18.20
N ALA A 107 5.09 -6.85 -17.18
CA ALA A 107 5.58 -6.05 -16.06
C ALA A 107 6.73 -6.75 -15.31
N GLN A 108 6.63 -8.08 -15.13
CA GLN A 108 7.69 -8.87 -14.51
C GLN A 108 8.98 -8.88 -15.35
N GLU A 109 8.89 -8.94 -16.67
CA GLU A 109 10.05 -8.82 -17.58
C GLU A 109 10.73 -7.46 -17.47
N ARG A 110 9.98 -6.40 -17.16
CA ARG A 110 10.51 -5.05 -16.89
C ARG A 110 10.94 -4.84 -15.42
N GLY A 111 11.03 -5.90 -14.63
CA GLY A 111 11.45 -5.85 -13.22
C GLY A 111 10.37 -5.33 -12.25
N MET A 112 9.15 -5.11 -12.72
CA MET A 112 8.02 -4.69 -11.88
C MET A 112 7.36 -5.93 -11.28
N SER A 113 7.76 -6.28 -10.06
CA SER A 113 7.27 -7.47 -9.36
C SER A 113 6.07 -7.14 -8.45
N THR A 114 5.37 -8.19 -8.00
CA THR A 114 4.29 -8.13 -6.98
C THR A 114 3.02 -7.36 -7.37
N LEU A 115 2.79 -7.12 -8.67
CA LEU A 115 1.57 -6.49 -9.18
C LEU A 115 0.34 -7.39 -9.20
N LYS A 116 0.48 -8.71 -9.05
CA LYS A 116 -0.66 -9.62 -9.03
C LYS A 116 -1.59 -9.30 -7.87
N GLY A 117 -2.87 -9.07 -8.19
CA GLY A 117 -3.91 -8.75 -7.21
C GLY A 117 -4.14 -9.87 -6.19
N HIS A 118 -4.87 -9.56 -5.12
CA HIS A 118 -5.18 -10.55 -4.09
C HIS A 118 -6.02 -11.69 -4.68
N ARG A 119 -5.75 -12.93 -4.24
CA ARG A 119 -6.38 -14.15 -4.80
C ARG A 119 -7.90 -14.11 -4.82
N SER A 120 -8.54 -13.44 -3.85
CA SER A 120 -10.00 -13.33 -3.76
C SER A 120 -10.63 -12.32 -4.71
N VAL A 121 -9.84 -11.40 -5.27
CA VAL A 121 -10.35 -10.30 -6.13
C VAL A 121 -9.90 -10.47 -7.58
N GLY A 122 -8.71 -11.03 -7.81
CA GLY A 122 -8.10 -11.08 -9.15
C GLY A 122 -7.48 -9.75 -9.56
N GLY A 123 -7.22 -9.58 -10.86
CA GLY A 123 -6.63 -8.37 -11.43
C GLY A 123 -5.21 -8.07 -10.92
N MET A 124 -4.91 -6.77 -10.84
CA MET A 124 -3.64 -6.22 -10.39
C MET A 124 -3.81 -5.34 -9.16
N ARG A 125 -2.71 -5.11 -8.43
CA ARG A 125 -2.64 -4.15 -7.34
C ARG A 125 -1.24 -3.54 -7.25
N ALA A 126 -1.14 -2.23 -7.50
CA ALA A 126 0.07 -1.46 -7.22
C ALA A 126 0.07 -1.01 -5.75
N SER A 127 1.08 -1.43 -4.98
CA SER A 127 1.22 -1.05 -3.56
C SER A 127 2.37 -0.05 -3.41
N ILE A 128 2.05 1.23 -3.26
CA ILE A 128 2.98 2.36 -3.41
C ILE A 128 3.24 3.09 -2.07
N TYR A 129 3.55 2.31 -1.02
CA TYR A 129 3.83 2.81 0.33
C TYR A 129 4.88 3.92 0.40
N ASN A 130 5.06 4.55 1.57
CA ASN A 130 5.98 5.67 1.78
C ASN A 130 7.37 5.49 1.16
N ALA A 131 7.96 4.30 1.28
CA ALA A 131 9.29 3.99 0.77
C ALA A 131 9.34 3.76 -0.75
N PHE A 132 8.20 3.58 -1.41
CA PHE A 132 8.14 3.35 -2.85
C PHE A 132 8.37 4.66 -3.61
N PRO A 133 9.32 4.69 -4.57
CA PRO A 133 9.72 5.91 -5.24
C PRO A 133 8.70 6.38 -6.29
N ARG A 134 8.67 7.69 -6.54
CA ARG A 134 7.86 8.32 -7.59
C ARG A 134 8.18 7.76 -8.97
N SER A 135 9.46 7.55 -9.28
CA SER A 135 9.91 6.96 -10.55
C SER A 135 9.36 5.56 -10.81
N GLY A 136 9.10 4.77 -9.76
CA GLY A 136 8.44 3.47 -9.91
C GLY A 136 6.98 3.60 -10.34
N CYS A 137 6.28 4.66 -9.90
CA CYS A 137 4.92 4.96 -10.32
C CYS A 137 4.88 5.46 -11.76
N GLU A 138 5.85 6.30 -12.15
CA GLU A 138 6.02 6.79 -13.52
C GLU A 138 6.29 5.64 -14.50
N ALA A 139 7.24 4.76 -14.18
CA ALA A 139 7.56 3.60 -15.01
C ALA A 139 6.35 2.65 -15.18
N LEU A 140 5.58 2.44 -14.10
CA LEU A 140 4.35 1.65 -14.18
C LEU A 140 3.30 2.33 -15.07
N ALA A 141 3.07 3.62 -14.90
CA ALA A 141 2.11 4.38 -15.70
C ALA A 141 2.49 4.40 -17.19
N GLU A 142 3.78 4.51 -17.52
CA GLU A 142 4.29 4.40 -18.89
C GLU A 142 4.00 3.02 -19.48
N LEU A 143 4.29 1.95 -18.73
CA LEU A 143 3.96 0.58 -19.15
C LEU A 143 2.45 0.41 -19.35
N MET A 144 1.62 0.94 -18.46
CA MET A 144 0.16 0.86 -18.55
C MET A 144 -0.36 1.54 -19.82
N LYS A 145 0.17 2.71 -20.18
CA LYS A 145 -0.20 3.45 -21.40
C LYS A 145 0.24 2.71 -22.66
N ASP A 146 1.50 2.26 -22.72
CA ASP A 146 2.04 1.48 -23.84
C ASP A 146 1.27 0.17 -24.05
N PHE A 147 0.99 -0.55 -22.97
CA PHE A 147 0.24 -1.80 -23.03
C PHE A 147 -1.20 -1.59 -23.52
N ALA A 148 -1.89 -0.56 -23.02
CA ALA A 148 -3.24 -0.21 -23.50
C ALA A 148 -3.22 0.20 -24.98
N ALA A 149 -2.26 1.02 -25.42
CA ALA A 149 -2.15 1.43 -26.82
C ALA A 149 -1.91 0.26 -27.80
N ARG A 150 -1.25 -0.81 -27.35
CA ARG A 150 -0.99 -2.02 -28.16
C ARG A 150 -2.13 -3.03 -28.16
N ASN A 151 -3.07 -2.96 -27.21
CA ASN A 151 -4.05 -4.02 -26.97
C ASN A 151 -5.51 -3.50 -26.82
N GLY A 152 -5.72 -2.18 -26.86
CA GLY A 152 -7.03 -1.52 -26.79
C GLY A 152 -7.65 -1.21 -28.15
#